data_AF-M1AEF4-F1
#
_entry.id   AF-M1AEF4-F1
#
_cell.length_a   1.000
_cell.length_b   1.000
_cell.length_c   1.000
_cell.angle_alpha   90.00
_cell.angle_beta   90.00
_cell.angle_gamma   90.00
#
_symmetry.space_group_name_H-M   'P 1'
#
loop_
_entity.id
_entity.type
_entity.pdbx_description
1 polymer ?
#
loop_
_entity_poly.entity_id
_entity_poly.type
_entity_poly.pdbx_seq_one_letter_code
_entity_poly.pdbx_strand_id
1 'polypeptide(L)'
;MKGLPDGIIPASHYARGCYFTLSNTKSPFKHLIYPIPEVGGLGVHVTLDLNGQVKFGPDVEWIKGIDDIPSFLNMFDYSVREDRANQFYPAIRKYYPSLKDGSLEPGYAGIRPKLSGPEEGPTDFVVQGEDIHGISGLVNLFGIESPGLTSSMAIAEHVAAKLLK
;
A
#
# COMPACT_ATOMS: atom_id res chain seq x y z
N MET A 1 -29.99 15.58 5.75
CA MET A 1 -29.54 14.53 4.82
C MET A 1 -29.68 13.19 5.52
N LYS A 2 -30.30 12.18 4.91
CA LYS A 2 -30.14 10.79 5.38
C LYS A 2 -28.72 10.36 4.96
N GLY A 3 -27.91 9.90 5.91
CA GLY A 3 -26.56 9.39 5.62
C GLY A 3 -26.61 8.07 4.87
N LEU A 4 -25.43 7.46 4.66
CA LEU A 4 -25.35 6.11 4.10
C LEU A 4 -26.11 5.12 5.01
N PRO A 5 -26.90 4.19 4.43
CA PRO A 5 -27.51 3.11 5.18
C PRO A 5 -26.47 2.29 5.96
N ASP A 6 -26.84 1.82 7.15
CA ASP A 6 -26.00 0.94 7.96
C ASP A 6 -25.66 -0.35 7.19
N GLY A 7 -24.42 -0.82 7.33
CA GLY A 7 -23.92 -2.04 6.66
C GLY A 7 -23.41 -1.85 5.23
N ILE A 8 -23.52 -0.64 4.66
CA ILE A 8 -22.99 -0.33 3.32
C ILE A 8 -21.50 0.04 3.36
N ILE A 9 -21.03 0.60 4.47
CA ILE A 9 -19.62 0.94 4.66
C ILE A 9 -18.88 -0.32 5.16
N PRO A 10 -17.95 -0.89 4.38
CA PRO A 10 -17.19 -2.05 4.81
C PRO A 10 -16.23 -1.71 5.96
N ALA A 11 -15.81 -2.72 6.71
CA ALA A 11 -14.75 -2.57 7.70
C ALA A 11 -13.47 -2.08 7.01
N SER A 12 -12.74 -1.19 7.68
CA SER A 12 -11.49 -0.62 7.19
C SER A 12 -10.34 -1.08 8.06
N HIS A 13 -9.33 -1.64 7.40
CA HIS A 13 -8.04 -1.99 7.98
C HIS A 13 -6.94 -1.21 7.28
N TYR A 14 -5.79 -1.09 7.94
CA TYR A 14 -4.68 -0.30 7.42
C TYR A 14 -3.39 -1.10 7.51
N ALA A 15 -2.69 -1.18 6.38
CA ALA A 15 -1.39 -1.84 6.28
C ALA A 15 -0.35 -0.84 5.80
N ARG A 16 0.56 -0.43 6.70
CA ARG A 16 1.73 0.38 6.38
C ARG A 16 2.76 -0.47 5.65
N GLY A 17 3.37 0.11 4.64
CA GLY A 17 4.48 -0.46 3.89
C GLY A 17 5.60 0.55 3.79
N CYS A 18 6.73 0.23 4.41
CA CYS A 18 7.96 1.03 4.44
C CYS A 18 8.87 0.63 3.28
N TYR A 19 9.55 1.62 2.73
CA TYR A 19 10.55 1.46 1.68
C TYR A 19 11.90 1.96 2.17
N PHE A 20 12.96 1.24 1.78
CA PHE A 20 14.35 1.63 2.02
C PHE A 20 15.05 1.91 0.70
N THR A 21 15.85 2.96 0.64
CA THR A 21 16.69 3.28 -0.53
C THR A 21 18.05 2.59 -0.39
N LEU A 22 18.63 2.20 -1.53
CA LEU A 22 20.03 1.75 -1.57
C LEU A 22 20.94 2.98 -1.67
N SER A 23 21.77 3.21 -0.67
CA SER A 23 22.71 4.33 -0.67
C SER A 23 24.12 3.94 -1.10
N ASN A 24 24.92 4.95 -1.44
CA ASN A 24 26.36 4.84 -1.65
C ASN A 24 26.81 3.80 -2.71
N THR A 25 25.94 3.50 -3.68
CA THR A 25 26.29 2.61 -4.79
C THR A 25 25.41 2.87 -6.01
N LYS A 26 25.93 2.51 -7.19
CA LYS A 26 25.14 2.50 -8.42
C LYS A 26 24.11 1.37 -8.36
N SER A 27 22.94 1.56 -8.94
CA SER A 27 21.93 0.50 -9.04
C SER A 27 22.54 -0.77 -9.63
N PRO A 28 22.51 -1.91 -8.91
CA PRO A 28 22.91 -3.20 -9.47
C PRO A 28 21.80 -3.80 -10.36
N PHE A 29 20.63 -3.18 -10.43
CA PHE A 29 19.46 -3.68 -11.17
C PHE A 29 19.13 -2.79 -12.38
N LYS A 30 18.70 -3.43 -13.47
CA LYS A 30 18.16 -2.76 -14.67
C LYS A 30 16.65 -2.93 -14.82
N HIS A 31 16.05 -3.81 -14.03
CA HIS A 31 14.64 -4.15 -14.05
C HIS A 31 14.10 -4.24 -12.63
N LEU A 32 12.77 -4.16 -12.50
CA LEU A 32 12.09 -4.41 -11.23
C LEU A 32 12.21 -5.90 -10.89
N ILE A 33 12.39 -6.22 -9.61
CA ILE A 33 12.51 -7.61 -9.12
C ILE A 33 11.37 -7.88 -8.15
N TYR A 34 10.61 -8.93 -8.40
CA TYR A 34 9.52 -9.40 -7.55
C TYR A 34 9.82 -10.84 -7.14
N PRO A 35 10.22 -11.08 -5.89
CA PRO A 35 10.37 -12.43 -5.37
C PRO A 35 9.04 -13.18 -5.42
N ILE A 36 9.11 -14.50 -5.50
CA ILE A 36 7.93 -15.35 -5.40
C ILE A 36 7.32 -15.17 -4.00
N PRO A 37 6.01 -14.92 -3.88
CA PRO A 37 5.36 -14.82 -2.58
C PRO A 37 5.53 -16.12 -1.76
N GLU A 38 6.09 -16.01 -0.56
CA GLU A 38 6.15 -17.09 0.43
C GLU A 38 5.17 -16.78 1.57
N VAL A 39 4.48 -17.78 2.10
CA VAL A 39 3.58 -17.60 3.24
C VAL A 39 4.38 -17.11 4.45
N GLY A 40 4.08 -15.91 4.94
CA GLY A 40 4.82 -15.25 6.03
C GLY A 40 6.16 -14.63 5.61
N GLY A 41 6.55 -14.72 4.34
CA GLY A 41 7.77 -14.10 3.81
C GLY A 41 7.61 -12.62 3.51
N LEU A 42 8.63 -11.83 3.84
CA LEU A 42 8.71 -10.42 3.42
C LEU A 42 8.99 -10.37 1.91
N GLY A 43 7.94 -10.19 1.11
CA GLY A 43 8.02 -10.01 -0.34
C GLY A 43 8.62 -8.66 -0.74
N VAL A 44 9.88 -8.42 -0.39
CA VAL A 44 10.58 -7.16 -0.67
C VAL A 44 10.85 -7.05 -2.16
N HIS A 45 10.14 -6.16 -2.84
CA HIS A 45 10.39 -5.88 -4.25
C HIS A 45 11.58 -4.95 -4.42
N VAL A 46 12.19 -4.98 -5.61
CA VAL A 46 13.07 -3.95 -6.10
C VAL A 46 12.29 -3.08 -7.07
N THR A 47 12.19 -1.79 -6.76
CA THR A 47 11.73 -0.78 -7.71
C THR A 47 12.85 0.21 -8.03
N LEU A 48 12.77 0.78 -9.22
CA LEU A 48 13.66 1.83 -9.69
C LEU A 48 12.84 3.08 -9.90
N ASP A 49 13.26 4.20 -9.34
CA ASP A 49 12.68 5.47 -9.73
C ASP A 49 13.19 5.91 -11.11
N LEU A 50 12.67 7.03 -11.61
CA LEU A 50 13.04 7.55 -12.93
C LEU A 50 14.52 7.98 -13.03
N ASN A 51 15.18 8.21 -11.89
CA ASN A 51 16.60 8.53 -11.81
C ASN A 51 17.47 7.27 -11.63
N GLY A 52 16.85 6.10 -11.60
CA GLY A 52 17.52 4.81 -11.40
C GLY A 52 17.91 4.54 -9.95
N GLN A 53 17.39 5.29 -8.97
CA GLN A 53 17.60 4.99 -7.56
C GLN A 53 16.81 3.74 -7.19
N VAL A 54 17.48 2.81 -6.49
CA VAL A 54 16.90 1.56 -6.03
C VAL A 54 16.10 1.79 -4.75
N LYS A 55 14.89 1.24 -4.74
CA LYS A 55 14.03 1.18 -3.56
C LYS A 55 13.64 -0.25 -3.30
N PHE A 56 13.84 -0.69 -2.07
CA PHE A 56 13.42 -1.98 -1.56
C PHE A 56 12.13 -1.83 -0.80
N GLY A 57 11.18 -2.74 -1.06
CA GLY A 57 9.95 -2.84 -0.30
C GLY A 57 8.72 -2.94 -1.21
N PRO A 58 7.54 -2.65 -0.67
CA PRO A 58 7.32 -2.38 0.75
C PRO A 58 7.32 -3.65 1.60
N ASP A 59 7.50 -3.49 2.91
CA ASP A 59 7.05 -4.48 3.88
C ASP A 59 5.53 -4.37 4.15
N VAL A 60 5.06 -5.12 5.15
CA VAL A 60 3.68 -5.06 5.64
C VAL A 60 3.70 -4.92 7.16
N GLU A 61 3.01 -3.91 7.65
CA GLU A 61 2.75 -3.67 9.07
C GLU A 61 1.29 -3.25 9.25
N TRP A 62 0.51 -4.07 9.95
CA TRP A 62 -0.87 -3.75 10.25
C TRP A 62 -0.95 -2.73 11.39
N ILE A 63 -1.67 -1.64 11.15
CA ILE A 63 -1.82 -0.52 12.09
C ILE A 63 -3.30 -0.30 12.41
N LYS A 64 -3.59 0.15 13.63
CA LYS A 64 -4.96 0.39 14.10
C LYS A 64 -5.38 1.88 14.09
N GLY A 65 -4.48 2.77 13.65
CA GLY A 65 -4.58 4.23 13.83
C GLY A 65 -3.67 4.70 14.97
N ILE A 66 -3.47 6.02 15.10
CA ILE A 66 -2.86 6.61 16.29
C ILE A 66 -3.96 6.81 17.33
N ASP A 67 -3.79 6.24 18.52
CA ASP A 67 -4.82 6.29 19.57
C ASP A 67 -5.04 7.70 20.15
N ASP A 68 -4.19 8.72 19.91
CA ASP A 68 -4.25 9.96 20.71
C ASP A 68 -3.86 11.28 20.01
N ILE A 69 -3.89 11.41 18.67
CA ILE A 69 -3.70 12.73 18.02
C ILE A 69 -4.98 13.15 17.28
N PRO A 70 -5.85 13.97 17.90
CA PRO A 70 -7.00 14.55 17.22
C PRO A 70 -6.52 15.62 16.23
N SER A 71 -6.18 15.18 15.02
CA SER A 71 -5.84 16.04 13.91
C SER A 71 -6.45 15.45 12.65
N PHE A 72 -7.29 16.24 11.97
CA PHE A 72 -7.79 15.93 10.62
C PHE A 72 -6.64 15.72 9.61
N LEU A 73 -5.40 16.14 9.95
CA LEU A 73 -4.22 15.97 9.10
C LEU A 73 -3.40 14.69 9.36
N ASN A 74 -3.43 14.05 10.55
CA ASN A 74 -2.47 12.99 10.90
C ASN A 74 -3.11 11.78 11.59
N MET A 75 -4.01 11.08 10.90
CA MET A 75 -4.62 9.82 11.39
C MET A 75 -3.61 8.67 11.52
N PHE A 76 -2.46 8.76 10.84
CA PHE A 76 -1.43 7.72 10.83
C PHE A 76 -0.02 8.29 10.87
N ASP A 77 0.90 7.50 11.42
CA ASP A 77 2.33 7.76 11.38
C ASP A 77 2.95 7.18 10.10
N TYR A 78 3.58 8.04 9.31
CA TYR A 78 4.29 7.68 8.07
C TYR A 78 5.81 7.61 8.26
N SER A 79 6.31 7.70 9.50
CA SER A 79 7.73 7.58 9.78
C SER A 79 8.27 6.19 9.41
N VAL A 80 9.48 6.15 8.86
CA VAL A 80 10.20 4.91 8.58
C VAL A 80 11.30 4.78 9.63
N ARG A 81 11.12 3.85 10.56
CA ARG A 81 12.14 3.57 11.57
C ARG A 81 13.32 2.83 10.95
N GLU A 82 14.53 3.33 11.22
CA GLU A 82 15.79 2.75 10.72
C GLU A 82 15.95 1.27 11.06
N ASP A 83 15.53 0.86 12.26
CA ASP A 83 15.67 -0.51 12.74
C ASP A 83 14.84 -1.53 11.94
N ARG A 84 13.81 -1.09 11.20
CA ARG A 84 13.09 -1.96 10.26
C ARG A 84 13.95 -2.42 9.08
N ALA A 85 15.07 -1.76 8.78
CA ALA A 85 16.00 -2.25 7.77
C ALA A 85 16.52 -3.66 8.09
N ASN A 86 16.58 -4.04 9.38
CA ASN A 86 17.09 -5.32 9.84
C ASN A 86 16.34 -6.53 9.26
N GLN A 87 15.01 -6.41 9.04
CA GLN A 87 14.22 -7.47 8.39
C GLN A 87 14.37 -7.49 6.86
N PHE A 88 14.83 -6.39 6.24
CA PHE A 88 15.01 -6.30 4.79
C PHE A 88 16.28 -7.01 4.33
N TYR A 89 17.40 -6.89 5.05
CA TYR A 89 18.67 -7.52 4.67
C TYR A 89 18.56 -9.02 4.35
N PRO A 90 18.01 -9.89 5.23
CA PRO A 90 17.91 -11.32 4.91
C PRO A 90 17.00 -11.60 3.71
N ALA A 91 15.90 -10.85 3.56
CA ALA A 91 14.98 -11.02 2.43
C ALA A 91 15.62 -10.61 1.09
N ILE A 92 16.28 -9.46 1.06
CA ILE A 92 16.96 -8.94 -0.15
C ILE A 92 18.14 -9.84 -0.53
N ARG A 93 18.90 -10.35 0.44
CA ARG A 93 20.06 -11.22 0.19
C ARG A 93 19.72 -12.54 -0.50
N LYS A 94 18.45 -12.97 -0.50
CA LYS A 94 18.00 -14.12 -1.30
C LYS A 94 18.24 -13.91 -2.80
N TYR A 95 18.10 -12.68 -3.31
CA TYR A 95 18.30 -12.35 -4.73
C TYR A 95 19.43 -11.34 -4.99
N TYR A 96 19.98 -10.72 -3.94
CA TYR A 96 21.16 -9.84 -4.02
C TYR A 96 22.13 -10.12 -2.86
N PRO A 97 22.87 -11.25 -2.90
CA PRO A 97 23.70 -11.71 -1.78
C PRO A 97 24.82 -10.76 -1.37
N SER A 98 25.32 -9.93 -2.30
CA SER A 98 26.39 -8.97 -2.06
C SER A 98 25.92 -7.66 -1.42
N LEU A 99 24.65 -7.56 -0.98
CA LEU A 99 24.15 -6.41 -0.23
C LEU A 99 24.98 -6.19 1.05
N LYS A 100 25.64 -5.03 1.12
CA LYS A 100 26.48 -4.64 2.27
C LYS A 100 25.64 -4.26 3.47
N ASP A 101 26.11 -4.55 4.68
CA ASP A 101 25.48 -4.03 5.89
C ASP A 101 25.54 -2.49 5.90
N GLY A 102 24.50 -1.86 6.45
CA GLY A 102 24.39 -0.40 6.56
C GLY A 102 24.14 0.33 5.24
N SER A 103 23.89 -0.36 4.12
CA SER A 103 23.64 0.28 2.82
C SER A 103 22.17 0.62 2.55
N LEU A 104 21.27 0.37 3.51
CA LEU A 104 19.86 0.71 3.43
C LEU A 104 19.57 1.95 4.25
N GLU A 105 19.03 2.98 3.61
CA GLU A 105 18.58 4.21 4.26
C GLU A 105 17.05 4.27 4.28
N PRO A 106 16.43 4.83 5.34
CA PRO A 106 14.99 5.06 5.38
C PRO A 106 14.54 5.85 4.15
N GLY A 107 13.57 5.31 3.41
CA GLY A 107 12.95 5.98 2.27
C GLY A 107 11.66 6.68 2.70
N TYR A 108 10.52 6.04 2.42
CA TYR A 108 9.20 6.55 2.76
C TYR A 108 8.27 5.40 3.14
N ALA A 109 7.12 5.72 3.73
CA ALA A 109 6.04 4.77 3.97
C ALA A 109 4.78 5.15 3.18
N GLY A 110 4.02 4.14 2.80
CA GLY A 110 2.64 4.30 2.33
C GLY A 110 1.69 3.43 3.15
N ILE A 111 0.42 3.79 3.22
CA ILE A 111 -0.60 3.03 3.96
C ILE A 111 -1.68 2.59 2.98
N ARG A 112 -1.95 1.28 2.94
CA ARG A 112 -2.99 0.70 2.10
C ARG A 112 -4.31 0.67 2.85
N PRO A 113 -5.42 1.16 2.25
CA PRO A 113 -6.75 0.94 2.77
C PRO A 113 -7.19 -0.48 2.42
N LYS A 114 -7.27 -1.36 3.42
CA LYS A 114 -7.61 -2.78 3.30
C LYS A 114 -9.07 -3.01 3.72
N LEU A 115 -9.79 -3.88 3.02
CA LEU A 115 -11.15 -4.30 3.43
C LEU A 115 -11.17 -5.62 4.19
N SER A 116 -10.03 -6.31 4.25
CA SER A 116 -9.83 -7.51 5.05
C SER A 116 -8.64 -7.36 6.01
N GLY A 117 -8.74 -8.04 7.13
CA GLY A 117 -7.73 -8.07 8.18
C GLY A 117 -6.52 -8.98 7.88
N PRO A 118 -5.52 -9.02 8.79
CA PRO A 118 -4.30 -9.83 8.64
C PRO A 118 -4.53 -11.34 8.45
N GLU A 119 -5.57 -11.87 9.10
CA GLU A 119 -5.91 -13.30 9.08
C GLU A 119 -7.00 -13.64 8.05
N GLU A 120 -7.41 -12.65 7.25
CA GLU A 120 -8.47 -12.77 6.26
C GLU A 120 -7.89 -12.81 4.84
N GLY A 121 -8.63 -13.42 3.91
CA GLY A 121 -8.22 -13.50 2.51
C GLY A 121 -8.20 -12.12 1.82
N PRO A 122 -7.49 -11.97 0.69
CA PRO A 122 -7.55 -10.75 -0.10
C PRO A 122 -8.98 -10.49 -0.60
N THR A 123 -9.40 -9.23 -0.56
CA THR A 123 -10.70 -8.74 -1.03
C THR A 123 -10.52 -7.84 -2.25
N ASP A 124 -11.48 -7.87 -3.17
CA ASP A 124 -11.48 -6.98 -4.34
C ASP A 124 -11.85 -5.53 -3.95
N PHE A 125 -11.63 -4.60 -4.87
CA PHE A 125 -12.11 -3.23 -4.75
C PHE A 125 -13.63 -3.19 -4.64
N VAL A 126 -14.16 -2.28 -3.83
CA VAL A 126 -15.60 -2.06 -3.71
C VAL A 126 -15.94 -0.70 -4.29
N VAL A 127 -16.69 -0.69 -5.40
CA VAL A 127 -17.24 0.53 -6.01
C VAL A 127 -18.76 0.51 -5.94
N GLN A 128 -19.34 1.38 -5.14
CA GLN A 128 -20.79 1.44 -4.91
C GLN A 128 -21.37 2.69 -5.55
N GLY A 129 -22.49 2.56 -6.27
CA GLY A 129 -23.26 3.68 -6.78
C GLY A 129 -24.69 3.71 -6.23
N GLU A 130 -25.52 4.58 -6.79
CA GLU A 130 -26.93 4.73 -6.42
C GLU A 130 -27.70 3.39 -6.41
N ASP A 131 -27.33 2.44 -7.28
CA ASP A 131 -27.91 1.11 -7.36
C ASP A 131 -27.70 0.24 -6.11
N ILE A 132 -26.72 0.58 -5.27
CA ILE A 132 -26.38 -0.14 -4.03
C ILE A 132 -26.86 0.63 -2.80
N HIS A 133 -26.58 1.93 -2.73
CA HIS A 133 -26.87 2.73 -1.53
C HIS A 133 -28.07 3.67 -1.64
N GLY A 134 -28.67 3.81 -2.83
CA GLY A 134 -29.89 4.62 -3.04
C GLY A 134 -29.71 6.14 -2.91
N ILE A 135 -28.46 6.63 -2.98
CA ILE A 135 -28.15 8.07 -2.89
C ILE A 135 -27.71 8.55 -4.26
N SER A 136 -28.53 9.41 -4.86
CA SER A 136 -28.25 9.93 -6.20
C SER A 136 -27.05 10.85 -6.22
N GLY A 137 -26.21 10.70 -7.25
CA GLY A 137 -24.99 11.47 -7.43
C GLY A 137 -23.82 11.11 -6.51
N LEU A 138 -23.94 10.06 -5.68
CA LEU A 138 -22.86 9.55 -4.84
C LEU A 138 -22.28 8.26 -5.42
N VAL A 139 -20.95 8.15 -5.42
CA VAL A 139 -20.22 6.89 -5.68
C VAL A 139 -19.14 6.73 -4.60
N ASN A 140 -19.15 5.59 -3.91
CA ASN A 140 -18.12 5.24 -2.92
C ASN A 140 -17.06 4.32 -3.53
N LEU A 141 -15.79 4.57 -3.19
CA LEU A 141 -14.66 3.72 -3.54
C LEU A 141 -13.99 3.27 -2.26
N PHE A 142 -14.05 1.97 -1.96
CA PHE A 142 -13.42 1.39 -0.78
C PHE A 142 -12.37 0.37 -1.17
N GLY A 143 -11.31 0.29 -0.37
CA GLY A 143 -10.28 -0.74 -0.56
C GLY A 143 -9.42 -0.56 -1.80
N ILE A 144 -9.32 0.65 -2.37
CA ILE A 144 -8.51 0.91 -3.57
C ILE A 144 -7.01 0.89 -3.20
N GLU A 145 -6.51 -0.31 -2.91
CA GLU A 145 -5.09 -0.60 -2.68
C GLU A 145 -4.39 -0.92 -4.02
N SER A 146 -3.28 -1.67 -4.00
CA SER A 146 -2.65 -2.12 -5.25
C SER A 146 -3.56 -3.12 -5.99
N PRO A 147 -3.77 -2.99 -7.32
CA PRO A 147 -3.07 -2.13 -8.29
C PRO A 147 -3.82 -0.82 -8.67
N GLY A 148 -4.39 -0.11 -7.70
CA GLY A 148 -5.27 1.05 -7.88
C GLY A 148 -4.69 2.21 -8.71
N LEU A 149 -3.38 2.48 -8.59
CA LEU A 149 -2.72 3.46 -9.46
C LEU A 149 -2.72 3.00 -10.93
N THR A 150 -2.37 1.73 -11.18
CA THR A 150 -2.35 1.13 -12.52
C THR A 150 -3.76 1.08 -13.12
N SER A 151 -4.78 0.80 -12.31
CA SER A 151 -6.18 0.74 -12.75
C SER A 151 -6.93 2.07 -12.66
N SER A 152 -6.26 3.18 -12.34
CA SER A 152 -6.90 4.47 -12.01
C SER A 152 -7.82 5.00 -13.12
N MET A 153 -7.40 4.90 -14.39
CA MET A 153 -8.22 5.34 -15.53
C MET A 153 -9.47 4.46 -15.71
N ALA A 154 -9.33 3.14 -15.59
CA ALA A 154 -10.47 2.23 -15.68
C ALA A 154 -11.46 2.41 -14.50
N ILE A 155 -10.94 2.70 -13.30
CA ILE A 155 -11.76 3.07 -12.15
C ILE A 155 -12.54 4.36 -12.47
N ALA A 156 -11.89 5.38 -13.02
CA ALA A 156 -12.54 6.64 -13.37
C ALA A 156 -13.66 6.45 -14.41
N GLU A 157 -13.43 5.63 -15.44
CA GLU A 157 -14.46 5.27 -16.43
C GLU A 157 -15.64 4.53 -15.78
N HIS A 158 -15.37 3.60 -14.87
CA HIS A 158 -16.41 2.87 -14.14
C HIS A 158 -17.25 3.79 -13.24
N VAL A 159 -16.61 4.76 -12.58
CA VAL A 159 -17.27 5.79 -11.78
C VAL A 159 -18.13 6.70 -12.67
N ALA A 160 -17.59 7.16 -13.81
CA ALA A 160 -18.32 8.02 -14.74
C ALA A 160 -19.58 7.32 -15.30
N ALA A 161 -19.48 6.04 -15.66
CA ALA A 161 -20.63 5.25 -16.14
C ALA A 161 -21.73 5.08 -15.08
N LYS A 162 -21.39 5.15 -13.78
CA LYS A 162 -22.36 5.11 -12.68
C LYS A 162 -23.02 6.47 -12.42
N LEU A 163 -22.33 7.59 -12.69
CA LEU A 163 -22.81 8.95 -12.46
C LEU A 163 -23.59 9.55 -13.65
N LEU A 164 -23.20 9.21 -14.89
CA LEU A 164 -23.74 9.80 -16.12
C LEU A 164 -24.95 9.02 -16.67
N LYS A 165 -25.67 8.31 -15.81
CA LYS A 165 -26.91 7.60 -16.21
C LYS A 165 -28.02 8.57 -16.60
#